data_AF-A0A0K0Y6S4-F1
#
_entry.id   AF-A0A0K0Y6S4-F1
#
_cell.length_a   1.000
_cell.length_b   1.000
_cell.length_c   1.000
_cell.angle_alpha   90.00
_cell.angle_beta   90.00
_cell.angle_gamma   90.00
#
_symmetry.space_group_name_H-M   'P 1'
#
loop_
_entity.id
_entity.type
_entity.pdbx_description
1 polymer ?
#
loop_
_entity_poly.entity_id
_entity_poly.type
_entity_poly.pdbx_seq_one_letter_code
_entity_poly.pdbx_strand_id
1 'polypeptide(L)'
;MKDLATAFDYNLNNLDRSEWTVQLETVADEFGHVESVGPNHTAVLIDAGRTLLVTFETVATVRKNNDDSAPLGWSFVQSHGWSSLTLLAEAGPDWFRHPAVFGYFDRMIDDGFFDDFDQILFYGSGAAGYAAAAYSVAAPDARVLAIQPQATLDPSLARWDQRYIEARRLDFKTRFGYAPMMVETAETVSIIHDPSIIEDAMHASLFPGENTTHLSCPYLGPNADRALNAMDVLPEIIELAMENELNQATFATLWRARQSYGPYLRTIMHRLDADEEHESLLMRLCRHMDAVGGRPAFSKKLAELEARGVSV
;
A
#
# COMPACT_ATOMS: atom_id res chain seq x y z
N MET A 1 5.62 1.69 27.30
CA MET A 1 5.82 2.23 25.94
C MET A 1 7.31 2.41 25.58
N LYS A 2 8.11 3.31 26.17
CA LYS A 2 9.53 3.49 25.78
C LYS A 2 10.43 2.24 25.92
N ASP A 3 10.08 1.31 26.79
CA ASP A 3 10.88 0.09 27.05
C ASP A 3 10.75 -0.94 25.91
N LEU A 4 9.54 -1.07 25.35
CA LEU A 4 9.23 -2.10 24.34
C LEU A 4 9.79 -1.72 22.96
N ALA A 5 9.68 -0.44 22.55
CA ALA A 5 10.29 0.05 21.31
C ALA A 5 11.83 -0.06 21.30
N THR A 6 12.47 -0.03 22.47
CA THR A 6 13.94 -0.17 22.59
C THR A 6 14.37 -1.64 22.62
N ALA A 7 13.50 -2.53 23.12
CA ALA A 7 13.74 -3.97 23.19
C ALA A 7 13.32 -4.72 21.91
N PHE A 8 12.40 -4.14 21.13
CA PHE A 8 11.88 -4.73 19.90
C PHE A 8 12.92 -4.63 18.77
N ASP A 9 13.73 -5.66 18.65
CA ASP A 9 14.72 -5.87 17.60
C ASP A 9 14.40 -7.17 16.84
N TYR A 10 14.53 -7.12 15.52
CA TYR A 10 14.23 -8.25 14.65
C TYR A 10 15.08 -8.18 13.40
N ASN A 11 15.43 -9.34 12.85
CA ASN A 11 16.04 -9.43 11.54
C ASN A 11 15.68 -10.78 10.92
N LEU A 12 14.87 -10.73 9.87
CA LEU A 12 14.40 -11.93 9.19
C LEU A 12 15.08 -12.11 7.82
N ASN A 13 16.14 -11.32 7.54
CA ASN A 13 16.86 -11.38 6.28
C ASN A 13 17.60 -12.70 6.10
N ASN A 14 17.70 -13.15 4.85
CA ASN A 14 18.49 -14.31 4.43
C ASN A 14 18.08 -15.66 5.08
N LEU A 15 16.90 -15.72 5.70
CA LEU A 15 16.31 -16.97 6.22
C LEU A 15 15.54 -17.71 5.14
N ASP A 16 15.60 -19.04 5.15
CA ASP A 16 14.67 -19.84 4.34
C ASP A 16 13.22 -19.68 4.84
N ARG A 17 12.24 -20.26 4.13
CA ARG A 17 10.83 -20.05 4.52
C ARG A 17 10.51 -20.62 5.90
N SER A 18 11.03 -21.80 6.23
CA SER A 18 10.78 -22.44 7.53
C SER A 18 11.44 -21.68 8.67
N GLU A 19 12.71 -21.30 8.50
CA GLU A 19 13.44 -20.50 9.48
C GLU A 19 12.80 -19.13 9.68
N TRP A 20 12.36 -18.51 8.58
CA TRP A 20 11.65 -17.24 8.60
C TRP A 20 10.35 -17.32 9.40
N THR A 21 9.54 -18.37 9.18
CA THR A 21 8.30 -18.57 9.93
C THR A 21 8.56 -18.77 11.42
N VAL A 22 9.54 -19.63 11.78
CA VAL A 22 9.91 -19.85 13.19
C VAL A 22 10.40 -18.56 13.84
N GLN A 23 11.23 -17.77 13.15
CA GLN A 23 11.73 -16.51 13.68
C GLN A 23 10.60 -15.49 13.86
N LEU A 24 9.68 -15.41 12.90
CA LEU A 24 8.50 -14.54 12.98
C LEU A 24 7.64 -14.90 14.20
N GLU A 25 7.32 -16.19 14.37
CA GLU A 25 6.50 -16.68 15.50
C GLU A 25 7.21 -16.41 16.83
N THR A 26 8.54 -16.64 16.89
CA THR A 26 9.33 -16.39 18.10
C THR A 26 9.26 -14.93 18.54
N VAL A 27 9.43 -13.99 17.61
CA VAL A 27 9.34 -12.56 17.92
C VAL A 27 7.90 -12.18 18.28
N ALA A 28 6.91 -12.69 17.56
CA ALA A 28 5.51 -12.40 17.83
C ALA A 28 5.07 -12.90 19.21
N ASP A 29 5.48 -14.10 19.62
CA ASP A 29 5.15 -14.66 20.94
C ASP A 29 5.87 -13.93 22.10
N GLU A 30 7.02 -13.29 21.83
CA GLU A 30 7.73 -12.49 22.84
C GLU A 30 7.03 -11.15 23.11
N PHE A 31 6.50 -10.50 22.07
CA PHE A 31 5.98 -9.12 22.15
C PHE A 31 4.47 -8.99 21.90
N GLY A 32 3.76 -10.09 21.70
CA GLY A 32 2.33 -10.10 21.41
C GLY A 32 1.79 -11.52 21.25
N HIS A 33 1.22 -11.83 20.09
CA HIS A 33 0.68 -13.16 19.81
C HIS A 33 0.64 -13.49 18.31
N VAL A 34 0.75 -14.77 17.98
CA VAL A 34 0.49 -15.33 16.65
C VAL A 34 -0.66 -16.33 16.67
N GLU A 35 -1.63 -16.16 15.78
CA GLU A 35 -2.80 -17.04 15.65
C GLU A 35 -2.94 -17.54 14.20
N SER A 36 -3.14 -18.85 14.03
CA SER A 36 -3.51 -19.40 12.71
C SER A 36 -4.97 -19.08 12.38
N VAL A 37 -5.19 -18.42 11.24
CA VAL A 37 -6.51 -18.02 10.73
C VAL A 37 -6.91 -18.92 9.56
N GLY A 38 -7.36 -20.12 9.90
CA GLY A 38 -7.68 -21.14 8.89
C GLY A 38 -6.43 -21.72 8.22
N PRO A 39 -6.56 -22.29 7.00
CA PRO A 39 -5.48 -23.09 6.43
C PRO A 39 -4.34 -22.29 5.79
N ASN A 40 -4.58 -21.02 5.44
CA ASN A 40 -3.67 -20.23 4.59
C ASN A 40 -3.40 -18.81 5.09
N HIS A 41 -3.83 -18.48 6.31
CA HIS A 41 -3.60 -17.17 6.89
C HIS A 41 -3.13 -17.27 8.32
N THR A 42 -2.34 -16.29 8.73
CA THR A 42 -1.79 -16.15 10.08
C THR A 42 -1.96 -14.70 10.50
N ALA A 43 -2.53 -14.47 11.68
CA ALA A 43 -2.59 -13.17 12.30
C ALA A 43 -1.40 -13.00 13.25
N VAL A 44 -0.68 -11.89 13.12
CA VAL A 44 0.53 -11.59 13.88
C VAL A 44 0.32 -10.26 14.56
N LEU A 45 0.18 -10.27 15.88
CA LEU A 45 0.01 -9.09 16.70
C LEU A 45 1.30 -8.82 17.48
N ILE A 46 1.78 -7.58 17.40
CA ILE A 46 2.77 -7.01 18.34
C ILE A 46 2.05 -5.94 19.16
N ASP A 47 2.05 -6.11 20.47
CA ASP A 47 1.39 -5.18 21.40
C ASP A 47 2.43 -4.23 22.04
N ALA A 48 2.45 -2.99 21.56
CA ALA A 48 3.42 -1.98 21.97
C ALA A 48 2.79 -0.68 22.51
N GLY A 49 1.55 -0.36 22.12
CA GLY A 49 0.88 0.88 22.46
C GLY A 49 -0.60 0.94 22.07
N ARG A 50 -1.21 2.12 22.23
CA ARG A 50 -2.65 2.36 21.97
C ARG A 50 -2.94 2.87 20.55
N THR A 51 -1.92 2.95 19.70
CA THR A 51 -2.05 3.26 18.27
C THR A 51 -1.81 1.97 17.50
N LEU A 52 -2.77 1.52 16.70
CA LEU A 52 -2.74 0.24 16.00
C LEU A 52 -2.63 0.43 14.49
N LEU A 53 -1.59 -0.14 13.89
CA LEU A 53 -1.49 -0.31 12.45
C LEU A 53 -1.93 -1.73 12.06
N VAL A 54 -3.00 -1.84 11.28
CA VAL A 54 -3.51 -3.09 10.73
C VAL A 54 -3.06 -3.23 9.28
N THR A 55 -2.26 -4.26 8.97
CA THR A 55 -1.74 -4.51 7.61
C THR A 55 -2.20 -5.86 7.07
N PHE A 56 -2.30 -5.94 5.75
CA PHE A 56 -2.61 -7.17 5.02
C PHE A 56 -1.45 -7.46 4.08
N GLU A 57 -0.81 -8.61 4.22
CA GLU A 57 0.44 -8.89 3.51
C GLU A 57 0.50 -10.36 3.06
N THR A 58 1.40 -10.67 2.13
CA THR A 58 1.68 -12.06 1.74
C THR A 58 3.09 -12.43 2.16
N VAL A 59 3.31 -13.65 2.65
CA VAL A 59 4.65 -14.13 3.04
C VAL A 59 5.67 -13.91 1.90
N ALA A 60 5.25 -14.13 0.65
CA ALA A 60 6.11 -13.92 -0.51
C ALA A 60 6.49 -12.44 -0.73
N THR A 61 5.61 -11.49 -0.43
CA THR A 61 5.86 -10.06 -0.59
C THR A 61 6.72 -9.55 0.55
N VAL A 62 6.41 -9.93 1.79
CA VAL A 62 7.18 -9.56 2.99
C VAL A 62 8.64 -9.96 2.83
N ARG A 63 8.89 -11.25 2.54
CA ARG A 63 10.25 -11.79 2.40
C ARG A 63 11.05 -11.22 1.23
N LYS A 64 10.39 -10.60 0.26
CA LYS A 64 11.04 -10.12 -0.97
C LYS A 64 11.24 -8.61 -1.00
N ASN A 65 10.28 -7.85 -0.48
CA ASN A 65 10.19 -6.42 -0.74
C ASN A 65 10.20 -5.57 0.52
N ASN A 66 9.89 -6.13 1.70
CA ASN A 66 9.89 -5.36 2.93
C ASN A 66 11.31 -5.27 3.50
N ASP A 67 11.57 -4.18 4.21
CA ASP A 67 12.81 -4.02 4.96
C ASP A 67 12.91 -5.10 6.04
N ASP A 68 14.14 -5.58 6.22
CA ASP A 68 14.48 -6.69 7.11
C ASP A 68 13.70 -7.99 6.89
N SER A 69 13.04 -8.11 5.73
CA SER A 69 12.14 -9.21 5.39
C SER A 69 11.03 -9.40 6.44
N ALA A 70 10.61 -8.34 7.13
CA ALA A 70 9.65 -8.38 8.23
C ALA A 70 8.30 -7.73 7.88
N PRO A 71 7.20 -8.08 8.59
CA PRO A 71 5.92 -7.39 8.42
C PRO A 71 6.07 -5.87 8.50
N LEU A 72 5.38 -5.14 7.63
CA LEU A 72 5.60 -3.70 7.47
C LEU A 72 5.37 -2.93 8.77
N GLY A 73 4.38 -3.33 9.57
CA GLY A 73 4.05 -2.65 10.81
C GLY A 73 5.13 -2.72 11.89
N TRP A 74 6.07 -3.67 11.79
CA TRP A 74 7.13 -3.85 12.80
C TRP A 74 8.12 -2.68 12.83
N SER A 75 8.35 -2.01 11.69
CA SER A 75 9.19 -0.81 11.68
C SER A 75 8.54 0.35 12.44
N PHE A 76 7.20 0.43 12.44
CA PHE A 76 6.43 1.42 13.22
C PHE A 76 6.35 1.08 14.70
N VAL A 77 6.37 -0.22 15.05
CA VAL A 77 6.59 -0.65 16.44
C VAL A 77 7.91 -0.09 16.96
N GLN A 78 9.00 -0.31 16.22
CA GLN A 78 10.34 0.11 16.63
C GLN A 78 10.51 1.64 16.68
N SER A 79 10.00 2.35 15.67
CA SER A 79 10.20 3.80 15.53
C SER A 79 9.21 4.66 16.32
N HIS A 80 7.94 4.22 16.43
CA HIS A 80 6.86 5.03 16.99
C HIS A 80 6.18 4.39 18.22
N GLY A 81 6.46 3.12 18.53
CA GLY A 81 5.81 2.40 19.61
C GLY A 81 4.34 2.08 19.33
N TRP A 82 3.94 2.03 18.07
CA TRP A 82 2.60 1.57 17.66
C TRP A 82 2.47 0.07 17.83
N SER A 83 1.29 -0.41 18.18
CA SER A 83 0.95 -1.82 18.02
C SER A 83 0.75 -2.14 16.53
N SER A 84 1.04 -3.39 16.15
CA SER A 84 0.95 -3.84 14.77
C SER A 84 0.16 -5.14 14.70
N LEU A 85 -0.91 -5.16 13.91
CA LEU A 85 -1.65 -6.38 13.56
C LEU A 85 -1.47 -6.65 12.07
N THR A 86 -0.75 -7.71 11.73
CA THR A 86 -0.56 -8.13 10.33
C THR A 86 -1.33 -9.42 10.06
N LEU A 87 -2.23 -9.38 9.07
CA LEU A 87 -2.81 -10.57 8.48
C LEU A 87 -1.93 -11.03 7.31
N LEU A 88 -1.23 -12.15 7.51
CA LEU A 88 -0.36 -12.76 6.50
C LEU A 88 -1.11 -13.84 5.72
N ALA A 89 -1.06 -13.79 4.40
CA ALA A 89 -1.46 -14.88 3.52
C ALA A 89 -0.23 -15.74 3.11
N GLU A 90 -0.34 -17.05 3.30
CA GLU A 90 0.75 -18.02 3.13
C GLU A 90 1.16 -18.28 1.67
N ALA A 91 0.21 -18.20 0.75
CA ALA A 91 0.43 -18.51 -0.66
C ALA A 91 0.55 -17.24 -1.51
N GLY A 92 -0.56 -16.80 -2.07
CA GLY A 92 -0.69 -15.56 -2.83
C GLY A 92 -1.93 -14.80 -2.39
N PRO A 93 -2.16 -13.60 -2.94
CA PRO A 93 -3.30 -12.80 -2.56
C PRO A 93 -4.59 -13.51 -2.98
N ASP A 94 -5.37 -13.94 -2.01
CA ASP A 94 -6.73 -14.45 -2.18
C ASP A 94 -7.77 -13.39 -1.81
N TRP A 95 -7.35 -12.11 -1.89
CA TRP A 95 -8.10 -10.94 -1.42
C TRP A 95 -8.59 -11.09 0.02
N PHE A 96 -7.94 -11.96 0.80
CA PHE A 96 -8.31 -12.28 2.17
C PHE A 96 -9.77 -12.73 2.26
N ARG A 97 -10.29 -13.43 1.25
CA ARG A 97 -11.70 -13.85 1.15
C ARG A 97 -11.97 -15.24 1.74
N HIS A 98 -10.99 -15.87 2.37
CA HIS A 98 -11.22 -17.15 3.03
C HIS A 98 -12.17 -16.98 4.24
N PRO A 99 -13.19 -17.83 4.43
CA PRO A 99 -14.18 -17.66 5.51
C PRO A 99 -13.61 -17.59 6.94
N ALA A 100 -12.45 -18.20 7.17
CA ALA A 100 -11.74 -18.10 8.45
C ALA A 100 -11.33 -16.65 8.79
N VAL A 101 -11.01 -15.84 7.78
CA VAL A 101 -10.68 -14.41 7.96
C VAL A 101 -11.93 -13.64 8.38
N PHE A 102 -13.10 -13.95 7.82
CA PHE A 102 -14.36 -13.34 8.27
C PHE A 102 -14.62 -13.67 9.74
N GLY A 103 -14.50 -14.94 10.10
CA GLY A 103 -14.67 -15.38 11.48
C GLY A 103 -13.64 -14.80 12.45
N TYR A 104 -12.44 -14.46 11.99
CA TYR A 104 -11.42 -13.79 12.79
C TYR A 104 -11.83 -12.35 13.13
N PHE A 105 -12.20 -11.55 12.12
CA PHE A 105 -12.68 -10.19 12.36
C PHE A 105 -14.02 -10.17 13.11
N ASP A 106 -14.90 -11.15 12.91
CA ASP A 106 -16.14 -11.29 13.68
C ASP A 106 -15.84 -11.50 15.18
N ARG A 107 -14.87 -12.36 15.51
CA ARG A 107 -14.43 -12.53 16.90
C ARG A 107 -13.84 -11.24 17.46
N MET A 108 -13.00 -10.54 16.69
CA MET A 108 -12.44 -9.25 17.14
C MET A 108 -13.52 -8.21 17.46
N ILE A 109 -14.59 -8.17 16.66
CA ILE A 109 -15.75 -7.30 16.92
C ILE A 109 -16.47 -7.75 18.20
N ASP A 110 -16.78 -9.05 18.30
CA ASP A 110 -17.54 -9.60 19.44
C ASP A 110 -16.77 -9.46 20.77
N ASP A 111 -15.45 -9.57 20.73
CA ASP A 111 -14.56 -9.48 21.89
C ASP A 111 -14.16 -8.02 22.22
N GLY A 112 -14.51 -7.05 21.37
CA GLY A 112 -14.17 -5.64 21.57
C GLY A 112 -12.68 -5.34 21.41
N PHE A 113 -11.93 -6.13 20.63
CA PHE A 113 -10.47 -6.00 20.47
C PHE A 113 -10.04 -4.58 20.07
N PHE A 114 -10.79 -3.95 19.16
CA PHE A 114 -10.45 -2.62 18.66
C PHE A 114 -10.72 -1.50 19.67
N ASP A 115 -11.54 -1.73 20.70
CA ASP A 115 -11.87 -0.74 21.73
C ASP A 115 -10.66 -0.41 22.64
N ASP A 116 -9.63 -1.27 22.62
CA ASP A 116 -8.39 -1.08 23.37
C ASP A 116 -7.45 -0.04 22.74
N PHE A 117 -7.76 0.48 21.54
CA PHE A 117 -6.90 1.41 20.81
C PHE A 117 -7.55 2.79 20.64
N ASP A 118 -6.74 3.85 20.77
CA ASP A 118 -7.19 5.24 20.59
C ASP A 118 -7.15 5.67 19.12
N GLN A 119 -6.27 5.06 18.33
CA GLN A 119 -6.06 5.35 16.92
C GLN A 119 -5.83 4.04 16.18
N ILE A 120 -6.53 3.84 15.06
CA ILE A 120 -6.43 2.62 14.26
C ILE A 120 -6.31 3.03 12.79
N LEU A 121 -5.30 2.50 12.11
CA LEU A 121 -5.11 2.65 10.67
C LEU A 121 -5.11 1.29 9.99
N PHE A 122 -6.03 1.08 9.04
CA PHE A 122 -5.99 -0.04 8.11
C PHE A 122 -5.18 0.36 6.87
N TYR A 123 -4.16 -0.42 6.52
CA TYR A 123 -3.27 -0.14 5.41
C TYR A 123 -3.06 -1.34 4.48
N GLY A 124 -3.02 -1.07 3.16
CA GLY A 124 -2.59 -2.05 2.17
C GLY A 124 -2.54 -1.53 0.73
N SER A 125 -1.92 -2.31 -0.16
CA SER A 125 -1.84 -2.04 -1.61
C SER A 125 -2.47 -3.16 -2.45
N GLY A 126 -3.17 -2.81 -3.54
CA GLY A 126 -3.79 -3.77 -4.44
C GLY A 126 -4.82 -4.66 -3.74
N ALA A 127 -4.59 -5.98 -3.73
CA ALA A 127 -5.43 -6.94 -3.01
C ALA A 127 -5.41 -6.72 -1.48
N ALA A 128 -4.28 -6.26 -0.93
CA ALA A 128 -4.20 -5.84 0.47
C ALA A 128 -4.91 -4.51 0.71
N GLY A 129 -4.92 -3.60 -0.28
CA GLY A 129 -5.69 -2.36 -0.22
C GLY A 129 -7.20 -2.62 -0.22
N TYR A 130 -7.65 -3.59 -1.01
CA TYR A 130 -9.03 -4.11 -0.91
C TYR A 130 -9.32 -4.61 0.51
N ALA A 131 -8.45 -5.46 1.07
CA ALA A 131 -8.67 -6.05 2.39
C ALA A 131 -8.69 -4.99 3.51
N ALA A 132 -7.75 -4.04 3.48
CA ALA A 132 -7.72 -2.91 4.40
C ALA A 132 -9.04 -2.14 4.42
N ALA A 133 -9.57 -1.78 3.24
CA ALA A 133 -10.86 -1.11 3.12
C ALA A 133 -12.06 -2.02 3.46
N ALA A 134 -11.99 -3.31 3.12
CA ALA A 134 -13.09 -4.26 3.36
C ALA A 134 -13.28 -4.61 4.84
N TYR A 135 -12.19 -4.71 5.60
CA TYR A 135 -12.20 -5.12 7.00
C TYR A 135 -12.20 -3.95 7.98
N SER A 136 -11.98 -2.71 7.52
CA SER A 136 -12.03 -1.53 8.40
C SER A 136 -13.36 -1.36 9.12
N VAL A 137 -14.48 -1.87 8.56
CA VAL A 137 -15.79 -1.84 9.23
C VAL A 137 -15.80 -2.56 10.59
N ALA A 138 -14.82 -3.45 10.85
CA ALA A 138 -14.67 -4.12 12.13
C ALA A 138 -14.23 -3.16 13.26
N ALA A 139 -13.67 -1.99 12.90
CA ALA A 139 -13.28 -0.95 13.81
C ALA A 139 -13.91 0.39 13.35
N PRO A 140 -15.13 0.71 13.78
CA PRO A 140 -15.73 2.01 13.53
C PRO A 140 -14.79 3.15 13.92
N ASP A 141 -14.86 4.27 13.20
CA ASP A 141 -13.99 5.45 13.37
C ASP A 141 -12.49 5.19 13.11
N ALA A 142 -12.11 4.01 12.59
CA ALA A 142 -10.75 3.78 12.10
C ALA A 142 -10.44 4.62 10.86
N ARG A 143 -9.15 4.79 10.59
CA ARG A 143 -8.61 5.42 9.37
C ARG A 143 -8.24 4.35 8.37
N VAL A 144 -8.34 4.66 7.08
CA VAL A 144 -8.00 3.72 5.99
C VAL A 144 -7.05 4.40 5.02
N LEU A 145 -5.92 3.75 4.74
CA LEU A 145 -5.01 4.11 3.65
C LEU A 145 -4.91 2.94 2.68
N ALA A 146 -5.46 3.10 1.48
CA ALA A 146 -5.44 2.08 0.45
C ALA A 146 -4.77 2.59 -0.83
N ILE A 147 -3.76 1.85 -1.28
CA ILE A 147 -3.03 2.14 -2.52
C ILE A 147 -3.54 1.21 -3.62
N GLN A 148 -4.01 1.78 -4.73
CA GLN A 148 -4.55 1.05 -5.88
C GLN A 148 -5.53 -0.08 -5.49
N PRO A 149 -6.49 0.16 -4.56
CA PRO A 149 -7.38 -0.90 -4.13
C PRO A 149 -8.26 -1.35 -5.28
N GLN A 150 -8.54 -2.65 -5.35
CA GLN A 150 -9.75 -3.09 -6.03
C GLN A 150 -10.93 -2.77 -5.11
N ALA A 151 -11.99 -2.14 -5.62
CA ALA A 151 -13.22 -1.95 -4.84
C ALA A 151 -13.96 -3.29 -4.67
N THR A 152 -13.90 -4.12 -5.71
CA THR A 152 -14.49 -5.46 -5.79
C THR A 152 -13.95 -6.18 -7.02
N LEU A 153 -14.00 -7.51 -7.04
CA LEU A 153 -13.83 -8.30 -8.26
C LEU A 153 -15.11 -9.04 -8.66
N ASP A 154 -16.27 -8.67 -8.10
CA ASP A 154 -17.57 -9.16 -8.58
C ASP A 154 -17.75 -8.81 -10.06
N PRO A 155 -17.90 -9.80 -10.96
CA PRO A 155 -18.10 -9.56 -12.39
C PRO A 155 -19.33 -8.71 -12.70
N SER A 156 -20.32 -8.64 -11.80
CA SER A 156 -21.50 -7.81 -12.02
C SER A 156 -21.18 -6.30 -12.00
N LEU A 157 -20.17 -5.90 -11.22
CA LEU A 157 -19.73 -4.51 -11.03
C LEU A 157 -18.41 -4.20 -11.75
N ALA A 158 -17.46 -5.14 -11.74
CA ALA A 158 -16.08 -4.94 -12.18
C ALA A 158 -15.71 -5.78 -13.43
N ARG A 159 -16.67 -6.09 -14.32
CA ARG A 159 -16.39 -6.84 -15.57
C ARG A 159 -15.30 -6.21 -16.45
N TRP A 160 -15.08 -4.92 -16.31
CA TRP A 160 -14.08 -4.15 -17.04
C TRP A 160 -12.64 -4.46 -16.59
N ASP A 161 -12.42 -4.94 -15.35
CA ASP A 161 -11.08 -5.28 -14.85
C ASP A 161 -10.73 -6.73 -15.19
N GLN A 162 -9.88 -6.93 -16.19
CA GLN A 162 -9.46 -8.26 -16.66
C GLN A 162 -8.16 -8.75 -16.02
N ARG A 163 -7.58 -8.02 -15.06
CA ARG A 163 -6.27 -8.36 -14.47
C ARG A 163 -6.31 -9.60 -13.59
N TYR A 164 -7.45 -9.88 -12.95
CA TYR A 164 -7.60 -10.90 -11.91
C TYR A 164 -8.77 -11.86 -12.17
N ILE A 165 -8.85 -12.43 -13.37
CA ILE A 165 -9.98 -13.28 -13.79
C ILE A 165 -10.18 -14.47 -12.85
N GLU A 166 -9.10 -15.11 -12.40
CA GLU A 166 -9.18 -16.29 -11.51
C GLU A 166 -9.77 -15.95 -10.14
N ALA A 167 -9.55 -14.73 -9.65
CA ALA A 167 -10.05 -14.30 -8.35
C ALA A 167 -11.56 -14.02 -8.37
N ARG A 168 -12.18 -13.84 -9.55
CA ARG A 168 -13.64 -13.65 -9.70
C ARG A 168 -14.49 -14.82 -9.17
N ARG A 169 -13.87 -15.98 -8.93
CA ARG A 169 -14.52 -17.14 -8.27
C ARG A 169 -14.75 -16.93 -6.77
N LEU A 170 -14.04 -15.98 -6.16
CA LEU A 170 -14.20 -15.65 -4.75
C LEU A 170 -15.47 -14.82 -4.55
N ASP A 171 -15.99 -14.83 -3.33
CA ASP A 171 -17.21 -14.10 -2.99
C ASP A 171 -16.87 -12.64 -2.64
N PHE A 172 -17.29 -11.69 -3.47
CA PHE A 172 -17.18 -10.24 -3.22
C PHE A 172 -18.55 -9.56 -3.00
N LYS A 173 -19.57 -10.35 -2.64
CA LYS A 173 -20.95 -9.86 -2.46
C LYS A 173 -21.40 -9.94 -1.01
N THR A 174 -20.94 -10.95 -0.29
CA THR A 174 -21.36 -11.17 1.09
C THR A 174 -20.43 -10.43 2.07
N ARG A 175 -20.28 -10.96 3.28
CA ARG A 175 -19.59 -10.32 4.42
C ARG A 175 -18.22 -9.75 4.01
N PHE A 176 -17.97 -8.48 4.31
CA PHE A 176 -16.76 -7.73 3.91
C PHE A 176 -16.50 -7.69 2.38
N GLY A 177 -17.51 -7.90 1.54
CA GLY A 177 -17.33 -8.21 0.11
C GLY A 177 -17.13 -7.01 -0.82
N TYR A 178 -17.75 -5.87 -0.49
CA TYR A 178 -17.69 -4.66 -1.31
C TYR A 178 -17.03 -3.53 -0.53
N ALA A 179 -15.74 -3.32 -0.77
CA ALA A 179 -14.89 -2.44 0.04
C ALA A 179 -15.44 -1.00 0.17
N PRO A 180 -16.02 -0.36 -0.87
CA PRO A 180 -16.57 0.98 -0.71
C PRO A 180 -17.71 1.12 0.29
N MET A 181 -18.53 0.07 0.50
CA MET A 181 -19.55 0.09 1.55
C MET A 181 -18.95 -0.18 2.94
N MET A 182 -17.82 -0.89 3.02
CA MET A 182 -17.21 -1.25 4.30
C MET A 182 -16.43 -0.08 4.93
N VAL A 183 -16.10 0.95 4.16
CA VAL A 183 -15.42 2.15 4.68
C VAL A 183 -16.38 3.27 5.09
N GLU A 184 -17.70 3.05 5.05
CA GLU A 184 -18.70 4.09 5.38
C GLU A 184 -18.60 4.59 6.84
N THR A 185 -18.17 3.72 7.77
CA THR A 185 -18.00 4.05 9.19
C THR A 185 -16.57 4.44 9.55
N ALA A 186 -15.66 4.55 8.58
CA ALA A 186 -14.30 5.01 8.82
C ALA A 186 -14.26 6.53 9.05
N GLU A 187 -13.38 7.01 9.94
CA GLU A 187 -13.18 8.46 10.18
C GLU A 187 -12.68 9.13 8.90
N THR A 188 -11.62 8.59 8.31
CA THR A 188 -11.08 9.04 7.02
C THR A 188 -10.60 7.89 6.15
N VAL A 189 -10.73 8.07 4.84
CA VAL A 189 -10.31 7.11 3.82
C VAL A 189 -9.41 7.81 2.81
N SER A 190 -8.16 7.39 2.69
CA SER A 190 -7.20 7.91 1.71
C SER A 190 -6.96 6.87 0.62
N ILE A 191 -7.35 7.20 -0.62
CA ILE A 191 -7.20 6.33 -1.78
C ILE A 191 -6.10 6.89 -2.69
N ILE A 192 -4.93 6.24 -2.70
CA ILE A 192 -3.84 6.59 -3.61
C ILE A 192 -3.97 5.77 -4.89
N HIS A 193 -4.01 6.42 -6.06
CA HIS A 193 -4.10 5.69 -7.33
C HIS A 193 -3.41 6.44 -8.48
N ASP A 194 -2.98 5.70 -9.49
CA ASP A 194 -2.47 6.27 -10.75
C ASP A 194 -3.64 6.47 -11.72
N PRO A 195 -4.09 7.71 -12.00
CA PRO A 195 -5.20 7.95 -12.92
C PRO A 195 -4.88 7.57 -14.38
N SER A 196 -3.61 7.33 -14.72
CA SER A 196 -3.21 6.86 -16.06
C SER A 196 -3.42 5.35 -16.26
N ILE A 197 -3.69 4.60 -15.18
CA ILE A 197 -4.15 3.21 -15.23
C ILE A 197 -5.66 3.22 -15.09
N ILE A 198 -6.35 2.90 -16.18
CA ILE A 198 -7.80 3.04 -16.29
C ILE A 198 -8.49 2.18 -15.22
N GLU A 199 -8.01 0.96 -14.99
CA GLU A 199 -8.57 0.07 -13.99
C GLU A 199 -8.44 0.61 -12.56
N ASP A 200 -7.33 1.24 -12.22
CA ASP A 200 -7.12 1.84 -10.90
C ASP A 200 -7.99 3.09 -10.72
N ALA A 201 -8.10 3.93 -11.76
CA ALA A 201 -8.99 5.09 -11.77
C ALA A 201 -10.46 4.68 -11.60
N MET A 202 -10.89 3.63 -12.30
CA MET A 202 -12.25 3.11 -12.18
C MET A 202 -12.51 2.54 -10.79
N HIS A 203 -11.59 1.75 -10.20
CA HIS A 203 -11.78 1.25 -8.83
C HIS A 203 -11.80 2.38 -7.80
N ALA A 204 -10.90 3.35 -7.90
CA ALA A 204 -10.88 4.51 -7.01
C ALA A 204 -12.20 5.27 -7.08
N SER A 205 -12.76 5.48 -8.28
CA SER A 205 -14.06 6.17 -8.46
C SER A 205 -15.25 5.50 -7.76
N LEU A 206 -15.13 4.22 -7.37
CA LEU A 206 -16.18 3.50 -6.66
C LEU A 206 -16.21 3.80 -5.15
N PHE A 207 -15.28 4.60 -4.64
CA PHE A 207 -15.26 5.13 -3.26
C PHE A 207 -15.72 6.60 -3.23
N PRO A 208 -17.04 6.89 -3.21
CA PRO A 208 -17.58 8.25 -3.33
C PRO A 208 -17.83 8.95 -1.99
N GLY A 209 -17.48 8.34 -0.85
CA GLY A 209 -17.84 8.84 0.48
C GLY A 209 -17.25 10.22 0.79
N GLU A 210 -17.96 11.02 1.59
CA GLU A 210 -17.48 12.35 2.01
C GLU A 210 -16.22 12.26 2.90
N ASN A 211 -16.04 11.12 3.59
CA ASN A 211 -14.84 10.79 4.35
C ASN A 211 -13.65 10.38 3.46
N THR A 212 -13.83 10.28 2.13
CA THR A 212 -12.83 9.76 1.20
C THR A 212 -12.07 10.86 0.48
N THR A 213 -10.73 10.85 0.59
CA THR A 213 -9.81 11.70 -0.17
C THR A 213 -9.08 10.87 -1.23
N HIS A 214 -9.22 11.29 -2.50
CA HIS A 214 -8.50 10.71 -3.64
C HIS A 214 -7.16 11.42 -3.86
N LEU A 215 -6.07 10.66 -3.82
CA LEU A 215 -4.70 11.14 -3.95
C LEU A 215 -4.07 10.56 -5.23
N SER A 216 -3.81 11.40 -6.22
CA SER A 216 -3.37 10.93 -7.54
C SER A 216 -1.84 10.87 -7.69
N CYS A 217 -1.33 9.73 -8.17
CA CYS A 217 0.07 9.53 -8.53
C CYS A 217 0.23 9.20 -10.04
N PRO A 218 -0.04 10.16 -10.94
CA PRO A 218 -0.07 9.90 -12.38
C PRO A 218 1.25 9.35 -12.91
N TYR A 219 1.19 8.32 -13.74
CA TYR A 219 2.32 7.67 -14.41
C TYR A 219 3.31 6.96 -13.49
N LEU A 220 2.94 6.71 -12.24
CA LEU A 220 3.73 5.90 -11.31
C LEU A 220 3.70 4.41 -11.68
N GLY A 221 2.61 3.95 -12.28
CA GLY A 221 2.43 2.59 -12.75
C GLY A 221 1.74 1.66 -11.73
N PRO A 222 1.64 0.36 -12.03
CA PRO A 222 0.79 -0.60 -11.32
C PRO A 222 1.36 -1.12 -9.98
N ASN A 223 2.48 -0.57 -9.52
CA ASN A 223 3.12 -0.93 -8.25
C ASN A 223 3.44 0.35 -7.47
N ALA A 224 2.42 1.18 -7.25
CA ALA A 224 2.59 2.51 -6.66
C ALA A 224 3.21 2.43 -5.25
N ASP A 225 2.82 1.45 -4.44
CA ASP A 225 3.40 1.20 -3.11
C ASP A 225 4.91 1.01 -3.16
N ARG A 226 5.41 0.17 -4.07
CA ARG A 226 6.86 -0.06 -4.23
C ARG A 226 7.60 1.18 -4.67
N ALA A 227 7.00 1.97 -5.55
CA ALA A 227 7.62 3.20 -6.02
C ALA A 227 7.62 4.28 -4.94
N LEU A 228 6.55 4.39 -4.14
CA LEU A 228 6.49 5.28 -2.98
C LEU A 228 7.49 4.86 -1.90
N ASN A 229 7.66 3.56 -1.68
CA ASN A 229 8.69 3.04 -0.76
C ASN A 229 10.10 3.34 -1.26
N ALA A 230 10.39 3.08 -2.55
CA ALA A 230 11.69 3.37 -3.14
C ALA A 230 12.01 4.87 -3.29
N MET A 231 11.04 5.74 -3.01
CA MET A 231 11.22 7.18 -2.91
C MET A 231 11.35 7.66 -1.46
N ASP A 232 11.35 6.73 -0.49
CA ASP A 232 11.40 7.00 0.95
C ASP A 232 10.25 7.88 1.46
N VAL A 233 9.09 7.84 0.77
CA VAL A 233 7.90 8.63 1.17
C VAL A 233 6.76 7.79 1.72
N LEU A 234 6.78 6.47 1.52
CA LEU A 234 5.70 5.60 2.00
C LEU A 234 5.56 5.62 3.54
N PRO A 235 6.66 5.55 4.34
CA PRO A 235 6.53 5.63 5.80
C PRO A 235 5.86 6.92 6.28
N GLU A 236 6.29 8.06 5.74
CA GLU A 236 5.71 9.38 6.07
C GLU A 236 4.24 9.50 5.63
N ILE A 237 3.84 8.86 4.52
CA ILE A 237 2.42 8.78 4.12
C ILE A 237 1.60 8.00 5.17
N ILE A 238 2.14 6.89 5.68
CA ILE A 238 1.48 6.06 6.69
C ILE A 238 1.37 6.83 8.02
N GLU A 239 2.42 7.55 8.42
CA GLU A 239 2.42 8.46 9.59
C GLU A 239 1.34 9.53 9.48
N LEU A 240 1.33 10.29 8.39
CA LEU A 240 0.31 11.31 8.17
C LEU A 240 -1.11 10.71 8.12
N ALA A 241 -1.28 9.50 7.58
CA ALA A 241 -2.58 8.82 7.60
C ALA A 241 -2.98 8.41 9.02
N MET A 242 -2.03 7.89 9.80
CA MET A 242 -2.23 7.52 11.19
C MET A 242 -2.56 8.72 12.05
N GLU A 243 -2.03 9.90 11.76
CA GLU A 243 -2.25 11.15 12.52
C GLU A 243 -3.47 11.95 12.05
N ASN A 244 -4.15 11.52 10.97
CA ASN A 244 -5.23 12.24 10.28
C ASN A 244 -4.77 13.58 9.65
N GLU A 245 -3.52 13.62 9.20
CA GLU A 245 -2.91 14.77 8.53
C GLU A 245 -2.65 14.52 7.03
N LEU A 246 -2.92 13.30 6.54
CA LEU A 246 -2.81 12.98 5.11
C LEU A 246 -3.97 13.60 4.32
N ASN A 247 -3.64 14.58 3.48
CA ASN A 247 -4.56 15.29 2.61
C ASN A 247 -3.88 15.63 1.27
N GLN A 248 -4.60 16.29 0.36
CA GLN A 248 -4.06 16.64 -0.96
C GLN A 248 -2.78 17.49 -0.87
N ALA A 249 -2.67 18.40 0.09
CA ALA A 249 -1.53 19.31 0.21
C ALA A 249 -0.29 18.62 0.80
N THR A 250 -0.47 17.83 1.86
CA THR A 250 0.62 17.05 2.47
C THR A 250 1.11 15.98 1.50
N PHE A 251 0.20 15.23 0.86
CA PHE A 251 0.55 14.27 -0.20
C PHE A 251 1.25 14.93 -1.40
N ALA A 252 0.76 16.08 -1.89
CA ALA A 252 1.41 16.77 -3.01
C ALA A 252 2.87 17.18 -2.69
N THR A 253 3.18 17.41 -1.42
CA THR A 253 4.54 17.70 -0.96
C THR A 253 5.42 16.47 -1.04
N LEU A 254 4.99 15.34 -0.45
CA LEU A 254 5.71 14.06 -0.54
C LEU A 254 5.86 13.59 -1.99
N TRP A 255 4.81 13.78 -2.79
CA TRP A 255 4.79 13.39 -4.19
C TRP A 255 5.86 14.10 -5.04
N ARG A 256 6.47 15.20 -4.58
CA ARG A 256 7.59 15.84 -5.29
C ARG A 256 8.85 14.96 -5.35
N ALA A 257 9.00 13.97 -4.47
CA ALA A 257 10.11 13.00 -4.52
C ALA A 257 10.27 12.32 -5.89
N ARG A 258 9.19 12.19 -6.66
CA ARG A 258 9.21 11.66 -8.04
C ARG A 258 10.13 12.43 -8.99
N GLN A 259 10.43 13.70 -8.70
CA GLN A 259 11.24 14.57 -9.56
C GLN A 259 12.71 14.13 -9.62
N SER A 260 13.18 13.34 -8.65
CA SER A 260 14.52 12.73 -8.66
C SER A 260 14.48 11.22 -8.90
N TYR A 261 13.31 10.59 -8.77
CA TYR A 261 13.12 9.14 -8.93
C TYR A 261 13.30 8.67 -10.38
N GLY A 262 14.37 7.91 -10.62
CA GLY A 262 14.78 7.53 -11.98
C GLY A 262 13.78 6.72 -12.80
N PRO A 263 13.13 5.69 -12.25
CA PRO A 263 12.09 4.95 -12.96
C PRO A 263 10.95 5.84 -13.44
N TYR A 264 10.45 6.74 -12.59
CA TYR A 264 9.40 7.70 -12.97
C TYR A 264 9.86 8.64 -14.09
N LEU A 265 11.04 9.25 -13.95
CA LEU A 265 11.57 10.15 -14.98
C LEU A 265 11.76 9.44 -16.33
N ARG A 266 12.14 8.16 -16.33
CA ARG A 266 12.22 7.35 -17.54
C ARG A 266 10.84 7.10 -18.15
N THR A 267 9.83 6.81 -17.34
CA THR A 267 8.44 6.71 -17.79
C THR A 267 7.99 8.01 -18.47
N ILE A 268 8.23 9.16 -17.84
CA ILE A 268 7.87 10.46 -18.44
C ILE A 268 8.63 10.69 -19.75
N MET A 269 9.94 10.40 -19.80
CA MET A 269 10.73 10.52 -21.02
C MET A 269 10.13 9.67 -22.16
N HIS A 270 9.78 8.40 -21.90
CA HIS A 270 9.17 7.54 -22.92
C HIS A 270 7.79 8.02 -23.37
N ARG A 271 6.98 8.57 -22.46
CA ARG A 271 5.65 9.10 -22.82
C ARG A 271 5.75 10.36 -23.68
N LEU A 272 6.68 11.27 -23.36
CA LEU A 272 6.90 12.47 -24.16
C LEU A 272 7.52 12.13 -25.51
N ASP A 273 8.34 11.09 -25.60
CA ASP A 273 8.95 10.64 -26.86
C ASP A 273 7.98 9.90 -27.79
N ALA A 274 6.87 9.40 -27.26
CA ALA A 274 5.87 8.67 -28.04
C ALA A 274 4.98 9.60 -28.90
N ASP A 275 5.04 10.91 -28.70
CA ASP A 275 4.17 11.89 -29.34
C ASP A 275 4.99 13.09 -29.84
N GLU A 276 5.01 13.30 -31.15
CA GLU A 276 5.77 14.38 -31.81
C GLU A 276 5.32 15.78 -31.34
N GLU A 277 4.08 15.94 -30.84
CA GLU A 277 3.61 17.21 -30.29
C GLU A 277 4.32 17.60 -28.98
N HIS A 278 4.96 16.64 -28.31
CA HIS A 278 5.63 16.82 -27.02
C HIS A 278 7.14 17.04 -27.11
N GLU A 279 7.72 17.19 -28.30
CA GLU A 279 9.17 17.31 -28.49
C GLU A 279 9.80 18.47 -27.69
N SER A 280 9.11 19.61 -27.61
CA SER A 280 9.58 20.76 -26.82
C SER A 280 9.63 20.45 -25.32
N LEU A 281 8.64 19.71 -24.80
CA LEU A 281 8.59 19.26 -23.40
C LEU A 281 9.64 18.20 -23.11
N LEU A 282 9.84 17.25 -24.04
CA LEU A 282 10.89 16.24 -23.95
C LEU A 282 12.27 16.89 -23.90
N MET A 283 12.53 17.88 -24.75
CA MET A 283 13.79 18.62 -24.73
C MET A 283 14.00 19.35 -23.40
N ARG A 284 12.96 20.00 -22.85
CA ARG A 284 13.04 20.65 -21.51
C ARG A 284 13.39 19.65 -20.41
N LEU A 285 12.74 18.47 -20.41
CA LEU A 285 13.04 17.40 -19.45
C LEU A 285 14.50 16.92 -19.59
N CYS A 286 14.94 16.60 -20.81
CA CYS A 286 16.28 16.09 -21.06
C CYS A 286 17.35 17.13 -20.67
N ARG A 287 17.17 18.42 -21.00
CA ARG A 287 18.07 19.50 -20.57
C ARG A 287 18.16 19.63 -19.06
N HIS A 288 17.02 19.61 -18.37
CA HIS A 288 17.00 19.68 -16.90
C HIS A 288 17.75 18.49 -16.29
N MET A 289 17.47 17.27 -16.76
CA MET A 289 18.10 16.06 -16.22
C MET A 289 19.59 15.96 -16.55
N ASP A 290 20.02 16.47 -17.70
CA ASP A 290 21.43 16.56 -18.06
C ASP A 290 22.18 17.51 -17.11
N ALA A 291 21.60 18.68 -16.83
CA ALA A 291 22.18 19.68 -15.92
C ALA A 291 22.26 19.20 -14.45
N VAL A 292 21.28 18.43 -13.98
CA VAL A 292 21.19 18.02 -12.57
C VAL A 292 22.04 16.78 -12.25
N GLY A 293 22.28 15.89 -13.21
CA GLY A 293 22.96 14.63 -12.88
C GLY A 293 23.55 13.83 -14.04
N GLY A 294 23.64 14.40 -15.24
CA GLY A 294 24.37 13.79 -16.37
C GLY A 294 23.97 12.33 -16.66
N ARG A 295 22.66 12.03 -16.64
CA ARG A 295 22.17 10.66 -16.83
C ARG A 295 22.28 10.27 -18.31
N PRO A 296 23.06 9.22 -18.69
CA PRO A 296 23.41 8.95 -20.10
C PRO A 296 22.22 8.82 -21.06
N ALA A 297 21.10 8.27 -20.59
CA ALA A 297 19.88 8.14 -21.39
C ALA A 297 19.29 9.50 -21.78
N PHE A 298 19.27 10.47 -20.86
CA PHE A 298 18.73 11.81 -21.09
C PHE A 298 19.69 12.64 -21.95
N SER A 299 21.00 12.55 -21.70
CA SER A 299 22.03 13.22 -22.51
C SER A 299 22.02 12.73 -23.96
N LYS A 300 21.90 11.41 -24.16
CA LYS A 300 21.79 10.83 -25.50
C LYS A 300 20.54 11.33 -26.22
N LYS A 301 19.39 11.35 -25.53
CA LYS A 301 18.14 11.81 -26.14
C LYS A 301 18.15 13.31 -26.43
N LEU A 302 18.77 14.11 -25.56
CA LEU A 302 18.97 15.54 -25.81
C LEU A 302 19.75 15.78 -27.11
N ALA A 303 20.89 15.10 -27.29
CA ALA A 303 21.71 15.23 -28.49
C ALA A 303 20.95 14.82 -29.77
N GLU A 304 20.10 13.80 -29.68
CA GLU A 304 19.22 13.39 -30.78
C GLU A 304 18.21 14.48 -31.17
N LEU A 305 17.55 15.09 -30.18
CA LEU A 305 16.58 16.16 -30.42
C LEU A 305 17.23 17.44 -30.96
N GLU A 306 18.42 17.78 -30.46
CA GLU A 306 19.19 18.92 -30.96
C GLU A 306 19.66 18.70 -32.40
N ALA A 307 20.08 17.47 -32.76
CA ALA A 307 20.43 17.13 -34.13
C ALA A 307 19.23 17.20 -35.10
N ARG A 308 18.00 17.00 -34.60
CA ARG A 308 16.75 17.13 -35.36
C ARG A 308 16.27 18.58 -35.50
N GLY A 309 16.94 19.53 -34.85
CA GLY A 309 16.58 20.95 -34.90
C GLY A 309 15.39 21.33 -34.03
N VAL A 310 15.01 20.50 -33.05
CA VAL A 310 13.97 20.82 -32.08
C VAL A 310 14.43 22.00 -31.23
N SER A 311 13.55 22.98 -30.99
CA SER A 311 13.84 24.14 -30.14
C SER A 311 12.80 24.27 -29.01
N VAL A 312 13.18 24.99 -27.95
CA VAL A 312 12.40 25.14 -26.70
C VAL A 312 11.58 26.42 -26.69
#